data_AF-A0A3P9ACW3-F1
#
_entry.id   AF-A0A3P9ACW3-F1
#
_cell.length_a   1.000
_cell.length_b   1.000
_cell.length_c   1.000
_cell.angle_alpha   90.00
_cell.angle_beta   90.00
_cell.angle_gamma   90.00
#
_symmetry.space_group_name_H-M   'P 1'
#
loop_
_entity.id
_entity.type
_entity.pdbx_description
1 polymer ?
#
loop_
_entity_poly.entity_id
_entity_poly.type
_entity_poly.pdbx_seq_one_letter_code
_entity_poly.pdbx_strand_id
1 'polypeptide(L)'
;METNVQSAAEVVSAQARVTASPSPVPTESVQPLAQEAHDMDPMEEFGRQLEEIINTYGSAASLIENQCIILETEEEKVDEEARGEQDDEVTVAKDANTAKDAKKLMKGLGKEGMLLLQSLNKLPSPEDKLDALLKKYAEMLEERRGEQKQLRSLHKKQGHLVKERDQLQYEHSRAILARSKLEGLCRELQRHNKTLKEETLVRCREDEEKRREITTHFQSTLTDIQAQIEQHSNRNNKLCSENTNLADKLKHIISQYEQREESLEKIFKHRDLQQKLIEAKLEQANAQLQEAEEKHKREKEYLLREAIDKTKKCYTLKEQELQLKKKLVLYSQKFDEFQTTLSKSNDVYASFKNEMEKMTKKMKKLDKESNVWKTRFESTNKTLSEMIEERTRKENEYEMFVVKIDKLERLCRALQDERKILYSKIKGIRQKEIYCVLLKRHCIQETSRAKCGLTQTATVFFF
;
A
#
# COMPACT_ATOMS: atom_id res chain seq x y z
N MET A 1 19.48 4.42 20.51
CA MET A 1 18.62 5.04 19.47
C MET A 1 17.27 5.35 20.13
N GLU A 2 17.22 6.13 21.21
CA GLU A 2 17.69 7.52 21.34
C GLU A 2 16.93 8.49 20.42
N THR A 3 15.83 9.01 21.00
CA THR A 3 15.54 10.44 21.25
C THR A 3 15.41 11.45 20.10
N ASN A 4 14.50 12.41 20.36
CA ASN A 4 14.23 13.66 19.65
C ASN A 4 13.50 13.49 18.29
N VAL A 5 12.57 14.38 17.87
CA VAL A 5 12.59 15.85 18.00
C VAL A 5 11.21 16.48 18.31
N GLN A 6 11.21 17.33 19.34
CA GLN A 6 10.44 18.58 19.57
C GLN A 6 8.93 18.70 19.27
N SER A 7 8.20 18.99 20.36
CA SER A 7 7.02 19.85 20.37
C SER A 7 7.40 21.30 19.98
N ALA A 8 6.53 21.96 19.20
CA ALA A 8 6.56 23.41 19.00
C ALA A 8 5.14 23.95 19.15
N ALA A 9 4.92 24.76 20.18
CA ALA A 9 3.71 25.51 20.39
C ALA A 9 3.97 27.01 20.19
N GLU A 10 2.87 27.73 19.95
CA GLU A 10 2.66 29.15 20.29
C GLU A 10 2.93 30.24 19.22
N VAL A 11 2.21 31.35 19.41
CA VAL A 11 2.37 32.71 18.88
C VAL A 11 1.61 33.09 17.58
N VAL A 12 0.39 33.61 17.81
CA VAL A 12 -0.22 34.83 17.22
C VAL A 12 -0.70 34.83 15.75
N SER A 13 -2.03 34.95 15.59
CA SER A 13 -2.61 36.17 15.00
C SER A 13 -3.98 36.46 15.63
N ALA A 14 -4.21 37.72 16.01
CA ALA A 14 -5.45 38.17 16.61
C ALA A 14 -6.21 39.12 15.66
N GLN A 15 -7.50 39.28 15.94
CA GLN A 15 -8.36 40.40 15.49
C GLN A 15 -8.71 40.53 13.99
N ALA A 16 -9.97 40.18 13.70
CA ALA A 16 -10.82 40.99 12.84
C ALA A 16 -12.14 41.28 13.57
N ARG A 17 -12.07 42.12 14.62
CA ARG A 17 -13.24 42.60 15.35
C ARG A 17 -13.81 43.80 14.61
N VAL A 18 -15.02 43.69 14.06
CA VAL A 18 -15.70 44.79 13.36
C VAL A 18 -15.96 45.93 14.34
N THR A 19 -15.15 46.98 14.26
CA THR A 19 -15.32 48.24 15.00
C THR A 19 -16.14 49.21 14.17
N ALA A 20 -17.43 49.35 14.51
CA ALA A 20 -18.28 50.42 14.01
C ALA A 20 -18.21 51.63 14.96
N SER A 21 -17.65 52.75 14.50
CA SER A 21 -17.68 54.10 15.11
C SER A 21 -16.92 55.07 14.20
N PRO A 22 -17.17 56.39 14.28
CA PRO A 22 -18.48 57.04 14.36
C PRO A 22 -18.65 58.07 13.20
N SER A 23 -19.86 58.61 13.02
CA SER A 23 -20.01 59.87 12.26
C SER A 23 -19.25 60.98 12.97
N PRO A 24 -18.55 61.87 12.24
CA PRO A 24 -19.11 63.21 12.14
C PRO A 24 -18.81 63.95 10.82
N VAL A 25 -19.70 64.88 10.47
CA VAL A 25 -19.48 66.33 10.25
C VAL A 25 -20.65 66.83 9.37
N PRO A 26 -21.33 67.94 9.74
CA PRO A 26 -22.40 68.49 8.91
C PRO A 26 -21.80 69.19 7.69
N THR A 27 -22.33 68.94 6.50
CA THR A 27 -22.02 69.76 5.32
C THR A 27 -22.76 71.08 5.44
N GLU A 28 -22.08 72.08 5.98
CA GLU A 28 -22.47 73.48 5.95
C GLU A 28 -22.31 74.05 4.52
N SER A 29 -22.91 75.22 4.27
CA SER A 29 -22.96 75.94 2.98
C SER A 29 -23.92 75.33 1.92
N VAL A 30 -24.70 76.09 1.14
CA VAL A 30 -24.75 77.56 0.95
C VAL A 30 -26.21 78.03 1.00
N GLN A 31 -26.54 78.98 1.88
CA GLN A 31 -27.71 79.84 1.66
C GLN A 31 -27.39 80.77 0.48
N PRO A 32 -28.24 80.88 -0.55
CA PRO A 32 -28.08 81.93 -1.56
C PRO A 32 -28.18 83.27 -0.84
N LEU A 33 -27.09 84.04 -0.87
CA LEU A 33 -27.10 85.42 -0.43
C LEU A 33 -28.06 86.16 -1.36
N ALA A 34 -29.25 86.49 -0.86
CA ALA A 34 -30.20 87.32 -1.60
C ALA A 34 -29.56 88.70 -1.76
N GLN A 35 -28.95 88.92 -2.92
CA GLN A 35 -28.77 90.27 -3.41
C GLN A 35 -30.17 90.80 -3.64
N GLU A 36 -30.64 91.65 -2.74
CA GLU A 36 -31.74 92.57 -2.99
C GLU A 36 -31.28 93.57 -4.07
N ALA A 37 -31.15 93.07 -5.30
CA ALA A 37 -31.46 93.89 -6.45
C ALA A 37 -32.88 94.38 -6.20
N HIS A 38 -33.06 95.70 -6.20
CA HIS A 38 -34.36 96.34 -6.12
C HIS A 38 -35.06 96.19 -7.48
N ASP A 39 -35.25 94.93 -7.88
CA ASP A 39 -35.87 94.49 -9.12
C ASP A 39 -37.36 94.72 -8.94
N MET A 40 -37.76 95.98 -9.14
CA MET A 40 -39.14 96.38 -9.27
C MET A 40 -39.76 95.47 -10.32
N ASP A 41 -40.85 94.77 -9.99
CA ASP A 41 -41.56 93.95 -10.96
C ASP A 41 -41.82 94.83 -12.20
N PRO A 42 -41.38 94.45 -13.42
CA PRO A 42 -41.61 95.23 -14.62
C PRO A 42 -43.11 95.53 -14.85
N MET A 43 -44.01 94.73 -14.26
CA MET A 43 -45.45 95.00 -14.21
C MET A 43 -45.83 96.15 -13.27
N GLU A 44 -45.14 96.29 -12.13
CA GLU A 44 -45.32 97.40 -11.19
C GLU A 44 -44.75 98.71 -11.77
N GLU A 45 -43.59 98.67 -12.42
CA GLU A 45 -43.04 99.84 -13.12
C GLU A 45 -43.95 100.28 -14.28
N PHE A 46 -44.44 99.33 -15.10
CA PHE A 46 -45.45 99.61 -16.13
C PHE A 46 -46.71 100.25 -15.55
N GLY A 47 -47.20 99.77 -14.40
CA GLY A 47 -48.35 100.33 -13.70
C GLY A 47 -48.16 101.80 -13.31
N ARG A 48 -47.01 102.12 -12.70
CA ARG A 48 -46.64 103.50 -12.31
C ARG A 48 -46.53 104.44 -13.51
N GLN A 49 -45.89 104.00 -14.59
CA GLN A 49 -45.75 104.80 -15.81
C GLN A 49 -47.09 105.04 -16.53
N LEU A 50 -48.01 104.05 -16.50
CA LEU A 50 -49.37 104.21 -17.01
C LEU A 50 -50.15 105.25 -16.22
N GLU A 51 -50.05 105.22 -14.88
CA GLU A 51 -50.69 106.17 -13.98
C GLU A 51 -50.14 107.60 -14.15
N GLU A 52 -48.82 107.77 -14.38
CA GLU A 52 -48.22 109.07 -14.72
C GLU A 52 -48.81 109.66 -16.01
N ILE A 53 -49.01 108.84 -17.05
CA ILE A 53 -49.62 109.29 -18.31
C ILE A 53 -51.08 109.68 -18.10
N ILE A 54 -51.86 108.89 -17.33
CA ILE A 54 -53.26 109.20 -17.02
C ILE A 54 -53.34 110.53 -16.27
N ASN A 55 -52.51 110.75 -15.26
CA ASN A 55 -52.48 112.00 -14.49
C ASN A 55 -52.06 113.21 -15.34
N THR A 56 -51.06 113.05 -16.21
CA THR A 56 -50.52 114.16 -17.02
C THR A 56 -51.43 114.54 -18.20
N TYR A 57 -52.08 113.56 -18.84
CA TYR A 57 -52.80 113.78 -20.10
C TYR A 57 -54.33 113.59 -19.98
N GLY A 58 -54.82 112.80 -19.03
CA GLY A 58 -56.26 112.53 -18.85
C GLY A 58 -57.09 113.74 -18.39
N SER A 59 -56.49 114.68 -17.66
CA SER A 59 -57.14 115.91 -17.19
C SER A 59 -57.63 116.84 -18.32
N ALA A 60 -57.22 116.62 -19.58
CA ALA A 60 -57.69 117.38 -20.74
C ALA A 60 -59.22 117.38 -20.92
N ALA A 61 -59.90 116.25 -20.66
CA ALA A 61 -61.35 116.14 -20.86
C ALA A 61 -62.14 117.09 -19.93
N SER A 62 -61.68 117.28 -18.69
CA SER A 62 -62.30 118.17 -17.71
C SER A 62 -62.09 119.66 -18.04
N LEU A 63 -61.03 120.01 -18.77
CA LEU A 63 -60.80 121.38 -19.21
C LEU A 63 -61.75 121.79 -20.35
N ILE A 64 -62.03 120.88 -21.29
CA ILE A 64 -62.96 121.12 -22.41
C ILE A 64 -64.38 121.41 -21.89
N GLU A 65 -64.85 120.64 -20.91
CA GLU A 65 -66.18 120.83 -20.28
C GLU A 65 -66.31 122.22 -19.64
N ASN A 66 -65.26 122.71 -18.97
CA ASN A 66 -65.22 124.07 -18.41
C ASN A 66 -65.07 125.17 -19.48
N GLN A 67 -64.37 124.89 -20.59
CA GLN A 67 -64.13 125.86 -21.66
C GLN A 67 -65.41 126.17 -22.46
N CYS A 68 -66.27 125.17 -22.68
CA CYS A 68 -67.57 125.35 -23.35
C CYS A 68 -68.49 126.31 -22.57
N ILE A 69 -68.58 126.16 -21.25
CA ILE A 69 -69.43 126.99 -20.36
C ILE A 69 -69.02 128.48 -20.42
N ILE A 70 -67.73 128.77 -20.60
CA ILE A 70 -67.22 130.14 -20.70
C ILE A 70 -67.60 130.76 -22.06
N LEU A 71 -67.54 130.01 -23.16
CA LEU A 71 -67.94 130.50 -24.48
C LEU A 71 -69.45 130.80 -24.56
N GLU A 72 -70.30 130.01 -23.88
CA GLU A 72 -71.74 130.28 -23.77
C GLU A 72 -72.07 131.54 -22.94
N THR A 73 -71.16 131.99 -22.05
CA THR A 73 -71.40 133.15 -21.17
C THR A 73 -70.74 134.46 -21.64
N GLU A 74 -69.81 134.42 -22.61
CA GLU A 74 -69.20 135.63 -23.19
C GLU A 74 -70.04 136.28 -24.31
N GLU A 75 -71.03 135.60 -24.90
CA GLU A 75 -71.90 136.20 -25.94
C GLU A 75 -72.95 137.21 -25.41
N GLU A 76 -73.29 137.19 -24.11
CA GLU A 76 -74.35 138.05 -23.54
C GLU A 76 -73.87 139.40 -22.92
N LYS A 77 -72.57 139.73 -22.93
CA LYS A 77 -72.03 140.89 -22.16
C LYS A 77 -71.11 141.84 -22.94
N VAL A 78 -71.59 142.43 -24.04
CA VAL A 78 -70.96 143.65 -24.60
C VAL A 78 -71.98 144.62 -25.22
N ASP A 79 -72.63 145.44 -24.39
CA ASP A 79 -73.18 146.75 -24.79
C ASP A 79 -73.52 147.60 -23.54
N GLU A 80 -72.54 148.35 -23.03
CA GLU A 80 -72.64 149.68 -22.40
C GLU A 80 -71.31 150.04 -21.70
N GLU A 81 -70.51 150.90 -22.31
CA GLU A 81 -69.79 151.98 -21.61
C GLU A 81 -69.30 153.00 -22.65
N ALA A 82 -69.33 154.29 -22.30
CA ALA A 82 -69.40 155.38 -23.27
C ALA A 82 -68.30 156.44 -23.12
N ARG A 83 -68.17 157.27 -24.17
CA ARG A 83 -67.51 158.60 -24.23
C ARG A 83 -65.98 158.65 -24.11
N GLY A 84 -65.41 159.61 -24.84
CA GLY A 84 -63.98 159.95 -24.81
C GLY A 84 -63.48 160.53 -26.14
N GLU A 85 -63.78 161.81 -26.40
CA GLU A 85 -63.14 162.63 -27.45
C GLU A 85 -61.71 162.99 -26.96
N GLN A 86 -60.67 163.16 -27.79
CA GLN A 86 -60.45 164.22 -28.79
C GLN A 86 -59.20 163.91 -29.65
N ASP A 87 -59.13 164.52 -30.83
CA ASP A 87 -58.07 165.39 -31.42
C ASP A 87 -56.58 165.13 -31.06
N ASP A 88 -55.58 165.41 -31.92
CA ASP A 88 -55.51 166.58 -32.81
C ASP A 88 -54.46 166.47 -33.94
N GLU A 89 -54.43 167.51 -34.78
CA GLU A 89 -53.40 168.01 -35.70
C GLU A 89 -52.90 167.12 -36.88
N VAL A 90 -53.03 167.48 -38.17
CA VAL A 90 -52.90 168.75 -38.96
C VAL A 90 -51.58 168.83 -39.73
N THR A 91 -51.68 169.07 -41.05
CA THR A 91 -50.87 169.97 -41.92
C THR A 91 -51.08 169.55 -43.39
N VAL A 92 -51.89 170.24 -44.21
CA VAL A 92 -51.72 171.57 -44.83
C VAL A 92 -50.73 171.61 -46.01
N ALA A 93 -51.28 171.68 -47.21
CA ALA A 93 -50.78 172.42 -48.39
C ALA A 93 -51.99 172.70 -49.30
N LYS A 94 -52.45 173.96 -49.45
CA LYS A 94 -51.99 174.96 -50.45
C LYS A 94 -52.23 174.53 -51.91
N ASP A 95 -52.77 175.36 -52.81
CA ASP A 95 -53.25 176.74 -52.70
C ASP A 95 -54.27 177.04 -53.84
N ALA A 96 -54.88 178.23 -53.81
CA ALA A 96 -55.73 178.82 -54.85
C ALA A 96 -55.10 178.76 -56.28
N ASN A 97 -55.81 178.89 -57.41
CA ASN A 97 -56.61 180.06 -57.73
C ASN A 97 -57.41 179.96 -59.06
N THR A 98 -58.48 180.75 -59.16
CA THR A 98 -59.13 181.27 -60.40
C THR A 98 -59.53 180.33 -61.55
N ALA A 99 -60.85 180.08 -61.61
CA ALA A 99 -61.69 180.33 -62.79
C ALA A 99 -61.35 179.58 -64.11
N LYS A 100 -61.58 178.28 -64.15
CA LYS A 100 -61.91 177.55 -65.41
C LYS A 100 -62.79 176.30 -65.17
N ASP A 101 -63.64 176.36 -64.16
CA ASP A 101 -64.38 175.22 -63.62
C ASP A 101 -65.81 175.08 -64.13
N ALA A 102 -66.07 173.89 -64.68
CA ALA A 102 -67.38 173.27 -64.85
C ALA A 102 -67.21 171.87 -65.48
N LYS A 103 -66.31 171.78 -66.49
CA LYS A 103 -66.27 170.64 -67.41
C LYS A 103 -65.36 169.47 -66.98
N LYS A 104 -64.43 169.68 -66.04
CA LYS A 104 -63.51 168.63 -65.55
C LYS A 104 -64.05 167.88 -64.32
N LEU A 105 -64.75 168.57 -63.42
CA LEU A 105 -65.34 168.00 -62.19
C LEU A 105 -66.34 166.87 -62.50
N MET A 106 -67.18 167.05 -63.53
CA MET A 106 -68.14 166.06 -64.03
C MET A 106 -67.56 164.66 -64.32
N LYS A 107 -66.28 164.55 -64.68
CA LYS A 107 -65.68 163.26 -65.08
C LYS A 107 -65.07 162.46 -63.92
N GLY A 108 -64.87 163.09 -62.76
CA GLY A 108 -64.30 162.45 -61.56
C GLY A 108 -65.32 161.80 -60.63
N LEU A 109 -66.61 162.16 -60.76
CA LEU A 109 -67.68 161.80 -59.81
C LEU A 109 -68.21 160.35 -59.92
N GLY A 110 -67.68 159.54 -60.85
CA GLY A 110 -68.17 158.18 -61.10
C GLY A 110 -69.62 158.12 -61.60
N LYS A 111 -70.17 156.91 -61.78
CA LYS A 111 -71.57 156.74 -62.23
C LYS A 111 -72.57 157.22 -61.17
N GLU A 112 -72.28 156.97 -59.90
CA GLU A 112 -73.16 157.30 -58.77
C GLU A 112 -73.18 158.81 -58.48
N GLY A 113 -72.03 159.49 -58.50
CA GLY A 113 -71.99 160.95 -58.35
C GLY A 113 -72.62 161.69 -59.54
N MET A 114 -72.58 161.13 -60.76
CA MET A 114 -73.36 161.66 -61.88
C MET A 114 -74.88 161.49 -61.68
N LEU A 115 -75.33 160.35 -61.14
CA LEU A 115 -76.74 160.13 -60.80
C LEU A 115 -77.20 161.08 -59.69
N LEU A 116 -76.37 161.29 -58.66
CA LEU A 116 -76.63 162.25 -57.58
C LEU A 116 -76.77 163.68 -58.11
N LEU A 117 -75.89 164.09 -59.04
CA LEU A 117 -75.96 165.42 -59.65
C LEU A 117 -77.22 165.60 -60.54
N GLN A 118 -77.67 164.53 -61.20
CA GLN A 118 -78.94 164.54 -61.94
C GLN A 118 -80.17 164.59 -61.02
N SER A 119 -80.18 163.91 -59.87
CA SER A 119 -81.28 164.01 -58.91
C SER A 119 -81.33 165.39 -58.26
N LEU A 120 -80.18 165.96 -57.90
CA LEU A 120 -80.07 167.32 -57.36
C LEU A 120 -80.60 168.36 -58.36
N ASN A 121 -80.32 168.23 -59.65
CA ASN A 121 -80.80 169.18 -60.66
C ASN A 121 -82.32 169.17 -60.90
N LYS A 122 -83.06 168.18 -60.39
CA LYS A 122 -84.54 168.14 -60.46
C LYS A 122 -85.22 168.93 -59.35
N LEU A 123 -84.48 169.38 -58.33
CA LEU A 123 -85.01 170.13 -57.20
C LEU A 123 -85.01 171.64 -57.53
N PRO A 124 -86.12 172.37 -57.29
CA PRO A 124 -86.27 173.76 -57.74
C PRO A 124 -85.58 174.77 -56.81
N SER A 125 -85.50 174.53 -55.50
CA SER A 125 -84.78 175.41 -54.57
C SER A 125 -83.31 174.99 -54.41
N PRO A 126 -82.35 175.93 -54.26
CA PRO A 126 -81.00 175.60 -53.81
C PRO A 126 -80.96 174.97 -52.41
N GLU A 127 -81.96 175.26 -51.55
CA GLU A 127 -82.05 174.68 -50.20
C GLU A 127 -82.40 173.18 -50.25
N ASP A 128 -83.38 172.78 -51.09
CA ASP A 128 -83.71 171.37 -51.34
C ASP A 128 -82.48 170.56 -51.79
N LYS A 129 -81.63 171.16 -52.62
CA LYS A 129 -80.39 170.54 -53.12
C LYS A 129 -79.38 170.33 -52.00
N LEU A 130 -79.27 171.28 -51.06
CA LEU A 130 -78.39 171.16 -49.91
C LEU A 130 -78.89 170.05 -48.98
N ASP A 131 -80.19 170.00 -48.68
CA ASP A 131 -80.81 168.96 -47.84
C ASP A 131 -80.65 167.56 -48.42
N ALA A 132 -80.83 167.39 -49.74
CA ALA A 132 -80.60 166.11 -50.40
C ALA A 132 -79.12 165.67 -50.34
N LEU A 133 -78.18 166.61 -50.40
CA LEU A 133 -76.73 166.35 -50.27
C LEU A 133 -76.36 166.00 -48.82
N LEU A 134 -76.87 166.75 -47.84
CA LEU A 134 -76.72 166.48 -46.41
C LEU A 134 -77.29 165.09 -46.05
N LYS A 135 -78.47 164.76 -46.57
CA LYS A 135 -79.08 163.44 -46.39
C LYS A 135 -78.22 162.32 -46.98
N LYS A 136 -77.67 162.48 -48.19
CA LYS A 136 -76.78 161.46 -48.77
C LYS A 136 -75.45 161.32 -48.02
N TYR A 137 -74.91 162.42 -47.48
CA TYR A 137 -73.74 162.38 -46.59
C TYR A 137 -74.05 161.69 -45.25
N ALA A 138 -75.23 161.92 -44.68
CA ALA A 138 -75.70 161.23 -43.48
C ALA A 138 -75.88 159.72 -43.73
N GLU A 139 -76.47 159.33 -44.87
CA GLU A 139 -76.59 157.94 -45.30
C GLU A 139 -75.21 157.27 -45.43
N MET A 140 -74.24 157.89 -46.13
CA MET A 140 -72.88 157.35 -46.23
C MET A 140 -72.14 157.30 -44.88
N LEU A 141 -72.40 158.25 -43.97
CA LEU A 141 -71.83 158.22 -42.62
C LEU A 141 -72.41 157.07 -41.78
N GLU A 142 -73.70 156.78 -41.91
CA GLU A 142 -74.33 155.62 -41.25
C GLU A 142 -73.92 154.30 -41.90
N GLU A 143 -73.79 154.21 -43.23
CA GLU A 143 -73.22 153.05 -43.91
C GLU A 143 -71.79 152.80 -43.41
N ARG A 144 -70.92 153.82 -43.40
CA ARG A 144 -69.54 153.70 -42.89
C ARG A 144 -69.50 153.37 -41.40
N ARG A 145 -70.44 153.86 -40.57
CA ARG A 145 -70.58 153.46 -39.16
C ARG A 145 -71.02 151.99 -39.04
N GLY A 146 -71.92 151.52 -39.90
CA GLY A 146 -72.36 150.13 -40.00
C GLY A 146 -71.22 149.20 -40.39
N GLU A 147 -70.50 149.50 -41.47
CA GLU A 147 -69.30 148.78 -41.90
C GLU A 147 -68.23 148.77 -40.81
N GLN A 148 -67.99 149.91 -40.13
CA GLN A 148 -67.01 149.99 -39.05
C GLN A 148 -67.41 149.13 -37.83
N LYS A 149 -68.70 149.02 -37.50
CA LYS A 149 -69.23 148.10 -36.48
C LYS A 149 -69.06 146.64 -36.93
N GLN A 150 -69.39 146.32 -38.18
CA GLN A 150 -69.24 144.98 -38.74
C GLN A 150 -67.77 144.54 -38.81
N LEU A 151 -66.86 145.43 -39.19
CA LEU A 151 -65.41 145.21 -39.18
C LEU A 151 -64.91 144.91 -37.75
N ARG A 152 -65.36 145.67 -36.75
CA ARG A 152 -65.04 145.42 -35.33
C ARG A 152 -65.57 144.05 -34.86
N SER A 153 -66.78 143.67 -35.25
CA SER A 153 -67.36 142.34 -34.96
C SER A 153 -66.56 141.21 -35.62
N LEU A 154 -66.27 141.33 -36.92
CA LEU A 154 -65.46 140.35 -37.65
C LEU A 154 -64.04 140.22 -37.09
N HIS A 155 -63.42 141.32 -36.66
CA HIS A 155 -62.08 141.29 -36.06
C HIS A 155 -62.08 140.62 -34.68
N LYS A 156 -63.12 140.85 -33.85
CA LYS A 156 -63.33 140.06 -32.62
C LYS A 156 -63.45 138.57 -32.96
N LYS A 157 -64.35 138.20 -33.91
CA LYS A 157 -64.58 136.80 -34.31
C LYS A 157 -63.32 136.13 -34.86
N GLN A 158 -62.51 136.85 -35.64
CA GLN A 158 -61.17 136.41 -36.06
C GLN A 158 -60.25 136.12 -34.87
N GLY A 159 -60.24 137.00 -33.86
CA GLY A 159 -59.47 136.80 -32.63
C GLY A 159 -59.90 135.57 -31.83
N HIS A 160 -61.20 135.32 -31.71
CA HIS A 160 -61.72 134.09 -31.06
C HIS A 160 -61.32 132.83 -31.84
N LEU A 161 -61.52 132.81 -33.17
CA LEU A 161 -61.15 131.66 -34.03
C LEU A 161 -59.63 131.36 -34.01
N VAL A 162 -58.77 132.38 -33.86
CA VAL A 162 -57.32 132.18 -33.69
C VAL A 162 -57.01 131.54 -32.33
N LYS A 163 -57.63 131.99 -31.24
CA LYS A 163 -57.47 131.37 -29.91
C LYS A 163 -57.96 129.92 -29.91
N GLU A 164 -59.11 129.65 -30.53
CA GLU A 164 -59.69 128.31 -30.66
C GLU A 164 -58.76 127.37 -31.46
N ARG A 165 -58.24 127.83 -32.61
CA ARG A 165 -57.23 127.10 -33.38
C ARG A 165 -56.01 126.75 -32.53
N ASP A 166 -55.47 127.72 -31.78
CA ASP A 166 -54.25 127.53 -30.99
C ASP A 166 -54.49 126.58 -29.81
N GLN A 167 -55.66 126.65 -29.18
CA GLN A 167 -56.11 125.69 -28.16
C GLN A 167 -56.22 124.27 -28.74
N LEU A 168 -56.90 124.10 -29.88
CA LEU A 168 -57.03 122.80 -30.56
C LEU A 168 -55.68 122.25 -31.03
N GLN A 169 -54.77 123.12 -31.49
CA GLN A 169 -53.42 122.72 -31.90
C GLN A 169 -52.57 122.28 -30.69
N TYR A 170 -52.71 122.95 -29.54
CA TYR A 170 -52.09 122.54 -28.29
C TYR A 170 -52.63 121.19 -27.80
N GLU A 171 -53.96 121.02 -27.77
CA GLU A 171 -54.62 119.77 -27.40
C GLU A 171 -54.24 118.61 -28.32
N HIS A 172 -54.18 118.84 -29.64
CA HIS A 172 -53.74 117.86 -30.62
C HIS A 172 -52.28 117.44 -30.38
N SER A 173 -51.39 118.40 -30.12
CA SER A 173 -49.98 118.13 -29.80
C SER A 173 -49.83 117.34 -28.50
N ARG A 174 -50.62 117.70 -27.47
CA ARG A 174 -50.70 117.00 -26.18
C ARG A 174 -51.23 115.57 -26.34
N ALA A 175 -52.24 115.35 -27.18
CA ALA A 175 -52.80 114.03 -27.48
C ALA A 175 -51.82 113.14 -28.24
N ILE A 176 -51.03 113.68 -29.18
CA ILE A 176 -49.96 112.94 -29.87
C ILE A 176 -48.91 112.44 -28.87
N LEU A 177 -48.48 113.28 -27.92
CA LEU A 177 -47.52 112.90 -26.88
C LEU A 177 -48.07 111.79 -25.97
N ALA A 178 -49.34 111.92 -25.53
CA ALA A 178 -50.02 110.88 -24.77
C ALA A 178 -50.06 109.54 -25.54
N ARG A 179 -50.46 109.58 -26.82
CA ARG A 179 -50.51 108.40 -27.69
C ARG A 179 -49.13 107.77 -27.85
N SER A 180 -48.09 108.57 -28.08
CA SER A 180 -46.71 108.07 -28.22
C SER A 180 -46.19 107.40 -26.96
N LYS A 181 -46.51 107.93 -25.76
CA LYS A 181 -46.14 107.28 -24.49
C LYS A 181 -46.90 105.96 -24.30
N LEU A 182 -48.22 105.93 -24.56
CA LEU A 182 -49.04 104.71 -24.49
C LEU A 182 -48.61 103.65 -25.51
N GLU A 183 -48.25 104.03 -26.74
CA GLU A 183 -47.69 103.13 -27.76
C GLU A 183 -46.35 102.54 -27.32
N GLY A 184 -45.51 103.31 -26.59
CA GLY A 184 -44.29 102.83 -25.96
C GLY A 184 -44.56 101.75 -24.91
N LEU A 185 -45.39 102.08 -23.92
CA LEU A 185 -45.84 101.15 -22.89
C LEU A 185 -46.44 99.86 -23.47
N CYS A 186 -47.34 99.96 -24.47
CA CYS A 186 -47.92 98.79 -25.12
C CYS A 186 -46.86 97.88 -25.76
N ARG A 187 -45.80 98.43 -26.35
CA ARG A 187 -44.68 97.64 -26.90
C ARG A 187 -43.86 96.99 -25.79
N GLU A 188 -43.66 97.67 -24.66
CA GLU A 188 -42.91 97.14 -23.51
C GLU A 188 -43.68 96.02 -22.81
N LEU A 189 -44.97 96.19 -22.57
CA LEU A 189 -45.84 95.14 -22.05
C LEU A 189 -45.89 93.92 -22.99
N GLN A 190 -45.90 94.13 -24.31
CA GLN A 190 -45.81 93.04 -25.29
C GLN A 190 -44.46 92.31 -25.25
N ARG A 191 -43.34 93.04 -25.10
CA ARG A 191 -42.00 92.45 -24.91
C ARG A 191 -41.96 91.65 -23.61
N HIS A 192 -42.37 92.23 -22.49
CA HIS A 192 -42.38 91.55 -21.20
C HIS A 192 -43.25 90.28 -21.21
N ASN A 193 -44.46 90.35 -21.78
CA ASN A 193 -45.32 89.17 -21.97
C ASN A 193 -44.68 88.10 -22.88
N LYS A 194 -43.83 88.49 -23.84
CA LYS A 194 -43.10 87.55 -24.67
C LYS A 194 -41.96 86.91 -23.88
N THR A 195 -41.13 87.71 -23.20
CA THR A 195 -40.03 87.24 -22.34
C THR A 195 -40.55 86.29 -21.26
N LEU A 196 -41.60 86.67 -20.52
CA LEU A 196 -42.18 85.84 -19.45
C LEU A 196 -42.71 84.50 -19.98
N LYS A 197 -43.27 84.47 -21.20
CA LYS A 197 -43.67 83.20 -21.86
C LYS A 197 -42.46 82.35 -22.25
N GLU A 198 -41.41 82.97 -22.78
CA GLU A 198 -40.16 82.29 -23.15
C GLU A 198 -39.44 81.73 -21.91
N GLU A 199 -39.32 82.50 -20.84
CA GLU A 199 -38.78 82.08 -19.54
C GLU A 199 -39.61 80.97 -18.89
N THR A 200 -40.95 81.08 -18.92
CA THR A 200 -41.82 80.00 -18.40
C THR A 200 -41.61 78.71 -19.18
N LEU A 201 -41.51 78.78 -20.51
CA LEU A 201 -41.22 77.61 -21.35
C LEU A 201 -39.82 77.03 -21.10
N VAL A 202 -38.81 77.87 -20.88
CA VAL A 202 -37.45 77.43 -20.51
C VAL A 202 -37.46 76.75 -19.13
N ARG A 203 -38.06 77.38 -18.11
CA ARG A 203 -38.18 76.80 -16.75
C ARG A 203 -38.91 75.46 -16.76
N CYS A 204 -40.00 75.33 -17.52
CA CYS A 204 -40.69 74.06 -17.71
C CYS A 204 -39.78 72.99 -18.35
N ARG A 205 -38.99 73.34 -19.36
CA ARG A 205 -38.02 72.40 -19.98
C ARG A 205 -36.91 71.99 -19.03
N GLU A 206 -36.35 72.93 -18.26
CA GLU A 206 -35.32 72.64 -17.27
C GLU A 206 -35.84 71.73 -16.15
N ASP A 207 -37.06 71.94 -15.65
CA ASP A 207 -37.63 71.10 -14.60
C ASP A 207 -38.04 69.71 -15.12
N GLU A 208 -38.42 69.61 -16.40
CA GLU A 208 -38.63 68.33 -17.10
C GLU A 208 -37.30 67.62 -17.42
N GLU A 209 -36.21 68.35 -17.68
CA GLU A 209 -34.85 67.84 -17.83
C GLU A 209 -34.33 67.28 -16.50
N LYS A 210 -34.38 68.06 -15.41
CA LYS A 210 -34.03 67.60 -14.06
C LYS A 210 -34.83 66.35 -13.67
N ARG A 211 -36.13 66.29 -14.00
CA ARG A 211 -36.95 65.08 -13.81
C ARG A 211 -36.44 63.89 -14.62
N ARG A 212 -36.10 64.07 -15.90
CA ARG A 212 -35.50 63.03 -16.76
C ARG A 212 -34.14 62.57 -16.24
N GLU A 213 -33.26 63.48 -15.83
CA GLU A 213 -31.95 63.18 -15.25
C GLU A 213 -32.08 62.36 -13.96
N ILE A 214 -32.90 62.81 -13.00
CA ILE A 214 -33.14 62.09 -11.74
C ILE A 214 -33.72 60.69 -12.01
N THR A 215 -34.67 60.58 -12.93
CA THR A 215 -35.28 59.29 -13.31
C THR A 215 -34.24 58.36 -13.94
N THR A 216 -33.40 58.89 -14.83
CA THR A 216 -32.33 58.13 -15.51
C THR A 216 -31.26 57.68 -14.51
N HIS A 217 -30.86 58.55 -13.58
CA HIS A 217 -29.91 58.21 -12.52
C HIS A 217 -30.43 57.11 -11.60
N PHE A 218 -31.71 57.18 -11.18
CA PHE A 218 -32.32 56.10 -10.40
C PHE A 218 -32.42 54.78 -11.17
N GLN A 219 -32.79 54.83 -12.46
CA GLN A 219 -32.83 53.64 -13.32
C GLN A 219 -31.43 53.02 -13.51
N SER A 220 -30.41 53.82 -13.81
CA SER A 220 -29.02 53.36 -13.91
C SER A 220 -28.56 52.72 -12.60
N THR A 221 -28.77 53.40 -11.46
CA THR A 221 -28.39 52.87 -10.14
C THR A 221 -29.08 51.53 -9.84
N LEU A 222 -30.36 51.38 -10.20
CA LEU A 222 -31.07 50.11 -10.05
C LEU A 222 -30.50 49.01 -10.95
N THR A 223 -30.17 49.32 -12.20
CA THR A 223 -29.51 48.38 -13.12
C THR A 223 -28.11 47.98 -12.62
N ASP A 224 -27.33 48.93 -12.09
CA ASP A 224 -26.00 48.66 -11.51
C ASP A 224 -26.08 47.77 -10.26
N ILE A 225 -27.08 47.99 -9.39
CA ILE A 225 -27.35 47.11 -8.24
C ILE A 225 -27.78 45.71 -8.71
N GLN A 226 -28.64 45.60 -9.71
CA GLN A 226 -29.04 44.31 -10.29
C GLN A 226 -27.84 43.57 -10.90
N ALA A 227 -26.99 44.26 -11.66
CA ALA A 227 -25.77 43.69 -12.23
C ALA A 227 -24.78 43.21 -11.15
N GLN A 228 -24.63 43.95 -10.04
CA GLN A 228 -23.80 43.51 -8.91
C GLN A 228 -24.38 42.26 -8.21
N ILE A 229 -25.70 42.19 -8.02
CA ILE A 229 -26.37 41.01 -7.45
C ILE A 229 -26.16 39.79 -8.38
N GLU A 230 -26.34 39.96 -9.68
CA GLU A 230 -26.13 38.89 -10.66
C GLU A 230 -24.65 38.47 -10.74
N GLN A 231 -23.71 39.41 -10.73
CA GLN A 231 -22.28 39.12 -10.67
C GLN A 231 -21.90 38.35 -9.40
N HIS A 232 -22.45 38.73 -8.24
CA HIS A 232 -22.22 38.04 -6.98
C HIS A 232 -22.84 36.62 -6.99
N SER A 233 -24.07 36.48 -7.52
CA SER A 233 -24.73 35.19 -7.72
C SER A 233 -23.91 34.26 -8.62
N ASN A 234 -23.43 34.77 -9.77
CA ASN A 234 -22.59 34.03 -10.70
C ASN A 234 -21.24 33.64 -10.10
N ARG A 235 -20.61 34.53 -9.31
CA ARG A 235 -19.39 34.21 -8.55
C ARG A 235 -19.64 33.11 -7.51
N ASN A 236 -20.75 33.19 -6.78
CA ASN A 236 -21.14 32.18 -5.79
C ASN A 236 -21.40 30.81 -6.45
N ASN A 237 -22.17 30.78 -7.54
CA ASN A 237 -22.44 29.56 -8.32
C ASN A 237 -21.14 28.93 -8.85
N LYS A 238 -20.19 29.76 -9.30
CA LYS A 238 -18.87 29.30 -9.72
C LYS A 238 -18.07 28.69 -8.57
N LEU A 239 -18.04 29.33 -7.39
CA LEU A 239 -17.41 28.76 -6.19
C LEU A 239 -18.07 27.46 -5.72
N CYS A 240 -19.40 27.36 -5.79
CA CYS A 240 -20.11 26.09 -5.53
C CYS A 240 -19.68 24.99 -6.51
N SER A 241 -19.63 25.28 -7.81
CA SER A 241 -19.17 24.33 -8.83
C SER A 241 -17.70 23.93 -8.63
N GLU A 242 -16.81 24.87 -8.31
CA GLU A 242 -15.41 24.60 -8.00
C GLU A 242 -15.28 23.71 -6.74
N ASN A 243 -16.06 23.96 -5.69
CA ASN A 243 -16.11 23.10 -4.50
C ASN A 243 -16.63 21.69 -4.81
N THR A 244 -17.68 21.54 -5.63
CA THR A 244 -18.14 20.22 -6.09
C THR A 244 -17.05 19.48 -6.87
N ASN A 245 -16.40 20.17 -7.83
CA ASN A 245 -15.29 19.61 -8.61
C ASN A 245 -14.09 19.19 -7.74
N LEU A 246 -13.81 19.92 -6.65
CA LEU A 246 -12.77 19.56 -5.68
C LEU A 246 -13.19 18.36 -4.82
N ALA A 247 -14.44 18.30 -4.37
CA ALA A 247 -14.99 17.15 -3.65
C ALA A 247 -14.96 15.87 -4.50
N ASP A 248 -15.32 15.95 -5.78
CA ASP A 248 -15.26 14.81 -6.71
C ASP A 248 -13.82 14.36 -6.98
N LYS A 249 -12.86 15.29 -7.09
CA LYS A 249 -11.43 14.95 -7.17
C LYS A 249 -10.93 14.24 -5.92
N LEU A 250 -11.30 14.73 -4.73
CA LEU A 250 -10.95 14.08 -3.45
C LEU A 250 -11.57 12.68 -3.37
N LYS A 251 -12.85 12.52 -3.72
CA LYS A 251 -13.55 11.24 -3.77
C LYS A 251 -12.91 10.27 -4.75
N HIS A 252 -12.47 10.74 -5.92
CA HIS A 252 -11.74 9.92 -6.89
C HIS A 252 -10.38 9.48 -6.36
N ILE A 253 -9.64 10.37 -5.69
CA ILE A 253 -8.36 10.04 -5.05
C ILE A 253 -8.55 8.99 -3.96
N ILE A 254 -9.54 9.16 -3.07
CA ILE A 254 -9.89 8.19 -2.03
C ILE A 254 -10.19 6.82 -2.66
N SER A 255 -11.05 6.77 -3.68
CA SER A 255 -11.38 5.50 -4.36
C SER A 255 -10.18 4.85 -5.04
N GLN A 256 -9.22 5.62 -5.59
CA GLN A 256 -7.96 5.05 -6.06
C GLN A 256 -7.09 4.49 -4.92
N TYR A 257 -7.08 5.10 -3.74
CA TYR A 257 -6.35 4.57 -2.58
C TYR A 257 -6.98 3.27 -2.07
N GLU A 258 -8.30 3.21 -1.94
CA GLU A 258 -9.06 2.00 -1.59
C GLU A 258 -8.74 0.84 -2.56
N GLN A 259 -8.74 1.11 -3.88
CA GLN A 259 -8.36 0.11 -4.90
C GLN A 259 -6.89 -0.34 -4.79
N ARG A 260 -5.97 0.57 -4.47
CA ARG A 260 -4.55 0.23 -4.24
C ARG A 260 -4.38 -0.61 -2.98
N GLU A 261 -5.09 -0.28 -1.90
CA GLU A 261 -5.08 -1.03 -0.65
C GLU A 261 -5.64 -2.44 -0.83
N GLU A 262 -6.78 -2.60 -1.51
CA GLU A 262 -7.35 -3.91 -1.85
C GLU A 262 -6.39 -4.74 -2.73
N SER A 263 -5.70 -4.10 -3.68
CA SER A 263 -4.67 -4.75 -4.49
C SER A 263 -3.44 -5.17 -3.66
N LEU A 264 -3.01 -4.36 -2.69
CA LEU A 264 -1.92 -4.71 -1.78
C LEU A 264 -2.31 -5.86 -0.87
N GLU A 265 -3.53 -5.86 -0.32
CA GLU A 265 -4.05 -6.94 0.52
C GLU A 265 -4.11 -8.28 -0.25
N LYS A 266 -4.50 -8.26 -1.53
CA LYS A 266 -4.43 -9.42 -2.43
C LYS A 266 -3.00 -9.91 -2.63
N ILE A 267 -2.03 -9.00 -2.78
CA ILE A 267 -0.60 -9.35 -2.90
C ILE A 267 -0.07 -9.95 -1.59
N PHE A 268 -0.40 -9.39 -0.43
CA PHE A 268 -0.03 -9.96 0.86
C PHE A 268 -0.61 -11.36 1.06
N LYS A 269 -1.92 -11.56 0.82
CA LYS A 269 -2.57 -12.87 0.86
C LYS A 269 -1.88 -13.89 -0.08
N HIS A 270 -1.49 -13.47 -1.29
CA HIS A 270 -0.74 -14.34 -2.21
C HIS A 270 0.66 -14.69 -1.69
N ARG A 271 1.39 -13.72 -1.12
CA ARG A 271 2.73 -13.95 -0.54
C ARG A 271 2.68 -14.85 0.70
N ASP A 272 1.74 -14.65 1.60
CA ASP A 272 1.52 -15.51 2.77
C ASP A 272 1.22 -16.96 2.37
N LEU A 273 0.35 -17.15 1.38
CA LEU A 273 0.04 -18.49 0.85
C LEU A 273 1.26 -19.12 0.16
N GLN A 274 2.05 -18.34 -0.58
CA GLN A 274 3.29 -18.78 -1.20
C GLN A 274 4.33 -19.20 -0.14
N GLN A 275 4.47 -18.41 0.93
CA GLN A 275 5.38 -18.71 2.05
C GLN A 275 4.95 -19.98 2.78
N LYS A 276 3.68 -20.11 3.19
CA LYS A 276 3.13 -21.32 3.83
C LYS A 276 3.32 -22.56 2.97
N LEU A 277 3.19 -22.45 1.65
CA LEU A 277 3.42 -23.55 0.71
C LEU A 277 4.91 -23.95 0.60
N ILE A 278 5.84 -22.99 0.76
CA ILE A 278 7.28 -23.28 0.82
C ILE A 278 7.65 -23.91 2.17
N GLU A 279 7.13 -23.38 3.27
CA GLU A 279 7.32 -23.91 4.64
C GLU A 279 6.81 -25.35 4.74
N ALA A 280 5.59 -25.64 4.26
CA ALA A 280 5.04 -27.00 4.24
C ALA A 280 5.86 -27.98 3.38
N LYS A 281 6.42 -27.52 2.24
CA LYS A 281 7.32 -28.34 1.42
C LYS A 281 8.67 -28.61 2.10
N LEU A 282 9.20 -27.62 2.82
CA LEU A 282 10.43 -27.77 3.60
C LEU A 282 10.21 -28.76 4.76
N GLU A 283 9.10 -28.63 5.48
CA GLU A 283 8.73 -29.54 6.56
C GLU A 283 8.51 -30.98 6.04
N GLN A 284 7.83 -31.14 4.90
CA GLN A 284 7.68 -32.44 4.23
C GLN A 284 9.05 -33.06 3.85
N ALA A 285 9.97 -32.28 3.28
CA ALA A 285 11.29 -32.75 2.90
C ALA A 285 12.14 -33.14 4.13
N ASN A 286 12.08 -32.35 5.20
CA ASN A 286 12.75 -32.66 6.47
C ASN A 286 12.21 -33.94 7.12
N ALA A 287 10.88 -34.14 7.11
CA ALA A 287 10.25 -35.36 7.61
C ALA A 287 10.67 -36.60 6.81
N GLN A 288 10.75 -36.50 5.47
CA GLN A 288 11.25 -37.59 4.62
C GLN A 288 12.73 -37.90 4.86
N LEU A 289 13.56 -36.87 5.07
CA LEU A 289 14.96 -37.03 5.42
C LEU A 289 15.11 -37.75 6.77
N GLN A 290 14.39 -37.30 7.81
CA GLN A 290 14.40 -37.94 9.11
C GLN A 290 13.91 -39.40 9.05
N GLU A 291 12.83 -39.69 8.31
CA GLU A 291 12.34 -41.07 8.14
C GLU A 291 13.40 -41.96 7.47
N ALA A 292 14.12 -41.45 6.47
CA ALA A 292 15.21 -42.15 5.79
C ALA A 292 16.43 -42.37 6.72
N GLU A 293 16.83 -41.35 7.49
CA GLU A 293 17.89 -41.45 8.49
C GLU A 293 17.56 -42.48 9.58
N GLU A 294 16.32 -42.48 10.08
CA GLU A 294 15.87 -43.47 11.06
C GLU A 294 15.80 -44.89 10.46
N LYS A 295 15.35 -45.05 9.21
CA LYS A 295 15.39 -46.36 8.51
C LYS A 295 16.83 -46.88 8.39
N HIS A 296 17.72 -46.06 7.85
CA HIS A 296 19.14 -46.38 7.73
C HIS A 296 19.79 -46.69 9.10
N LYS A 297 19.43 -45.95 10.16
CA LYS A 297 19.89 -46.23 11.52
C LYS A 297 19.41 -47.60 12.03
N ARG A 298 18.12 -47.92 11.85
CA ARG A 298 17.54 -49.23 12.24
C ARG A 298 18.20 -50.38 11.46
N GLU A 299 18.43 -50.21 10.17
CA GLU A 299 19.15 -51.20 9.32
C GLU A 299 20.60 -51.40 9.77
N LYS A 300 21.33 -50.31 10.03
CA LYS A 300 22.70 -50.34 10.55
C LYS A 300 22.78 -51.05 11.91
N GLU A 301 21.85 -50.77 12.82
CA GLU A 301 21.77 -51.44 14.12
C GLU A 301 21.43 -52.93 13.98
N TYR A 302 20.53 -53.29 13.06
CA TYR A 302 20.19 -54.69 12.75
C TYR A 302 21.40 -55.47 12.22
N LEU A 303 22.09 -54.94 11.20
CA LEU A 303 23.28 -55.57 10.60
C LEU A 303 24.42 -55.71 11.63
N LEU A 304 24.61 -54.71 12.51
CA LEU A 304 25.59 -54.78 13.58
C LEU A 304 25.27 -55.89 14.59
N ARG A 305 24.01 -56.04 15.00
CA ARG A 305 23.57 -57.15 15.87
C ARG A 305 23.77 -58.51 15.19
N GLU A 306 23.38 -58.64 13.93
CA GLU A 306 23.53 -59.88 13.17
C GLU A 306 25.02 -60.27 13.01
N ALA A 307 25.90 -59.31 12.74
CA ALA A 307 27.34 -59.52 12.68
C ALA A 307 27.92 -59.96 14.04
N ILE A 308 27.48 -59.35 15.14
CA ILE A 308 27.86 -59.73 16.51
C ILE A 308 27.42 -61.18 16.81
N ASP A 309 26.19 -61.56 16.48
CA ASP A 309 25.68 -62.89 16.80
C ASP A 309 26.27 -64.00 15.90
N LYS A 310 26.50 -63.73 14.61
CA LYS A 310 27.31 -64.60 13.73
C LYS A 310 28.73 -64.77 14.27
N THR A 311 29.35 -63.70 14.77
CA THR A 311 30.69 -63.72 15.38
C THR A 311 30.71 -64.56 16.65
N LYS A 312 29.77 -64.36 17.58
CA LYS A 312 29.61 -65.20 18.80
C LYS A 312 29.46 -66.68 18.43
N LYS A 313 28.57 -67.00 17.49
CA LYS A 313 28.34 -68.38 17.03
C LYS A 313 29.62 -69.01 16.44
N CYS A 314 30.41 -68.25 15.69
CA CYS A 314 31.72 -68.69 15.20
C CYS A 314 32.70 -68.97 16.34
N TYR A 315 32.77 -68.12 17.37
CA TYR A 315 33.60 -68.37 18.56
C TYR A 315 33.16 -69.63 19.33
N THR A 316 31.85 -69.82 19.55
CA THR A 316 31.33 -71.02 20.21
C THR A 316 31.67 -72.29 19.42
N LEU A 317 31.52 -72.27 18.08
CA LEU A 317 31.90 -73.39 17.22
C LEU A 317 33.41 -73.65 17.25
N LYS A 318 34.25 -72.62 17.27
CA LYS A 318 35.72 -72.77 17.41
C LYS A 318 36.12 -73.39 18.75
N GLU A 319 35.46 -73.03 19.85
CA GLU A 319 35.73 -73.64 21.16
C GLU A 319 35.29 -75.12 21.17
N GLN A 320 34.13 -75.45 20.60
CA GLN A 320 33.69 -76.84 20.43
C GLN A 320 34.67 -77.65 19.55
N GLU A 321 35.16 -77.06 18.45
CA GLU A 321 36.15 -77.64 17.55
C GLU A 321 37.48 -77.92 18.27
N LEU A 322 37.94 -76.96 19.08
CA LEU A 322 39.12 -77.11 19.93
C LEU A 322 38.93 -78.21 21.00
N GLN A 323 37.75 -78.32 21.61
CA GLN A 323 37.43 -79.37 22.57
C GLN A 323 37.38 -80.76 21.92
N LEU A 324 36.83 -80.87 20.70
CA LEU A 324 36.83 -82.11 19.93
C LEU A 324 38.26 -82.51 19.52
N LYS A 325 39.09 -81.56 19.07
CA LYS A 325 40.52 -81.78 18.84
C LYS A 325 41.25 -82.29 20.09
N LYS A 326 41.03 -81.67 21.26
CA LYS A 326 41.59 -82.13 22.54
C LYS A 326 41.18 -83.58 22.85
N LYS A 327 39.91 -83.94 22.67
CA LYS A 327 39.42 -85.33 22.83
C LYS A 327 40.08 -86.28 21.83
N LEU A 328 40.23 -85.88 20.57
CA LEU A 328 40.81 -86.70 19.51
C LEU A 328 42.31 -86.97 19.77
N VAL A 329 43.07 -85.97 20.22
CA VAL A 329 44.46 -86.13 20.68
C VAL A 329 44.53 -87.09 21.87
N LEU A 330 43.66 -86.95 22.86
CA LEU A 330 43.61 -87.85 24.02
C LEU A 330 43.26 -89.29 23.62
N TYR A 331 42.34 -89.50 22.68
CA TYR A 331 42.05 -90.83 22.15
C TYR A 331 43.19 -91.41 21.31
N SER A 332 43.92 -90.58 20.54
CA SER A 332 45.14 -91.01 19.85
C SER A 332 46.18 -91.51 20.85
N GLN A 333 46.48 -90.71 21.89
CA GLN A 333 47.42 -91.11 22.96
C GLN A 333 46.98 -92.41 23.65
N LYS A 334 45.68 -92.58 23.92
CA LYS A 334 45.14 -93.84 24.47
C LYS A 334 45.31 -95.01 23.50
N PHE A 335 45.16 -94.79 22.19
CA PHE A 335 45.39 -95.81 21.18
C PHE A 335 46.88 -96.18 21.09
N ASP A 336 47.78 -95.20 21.15
CA ASP A 336 49.23 -95.41 21.20
C ASP A 336 49.65 -96.18 22.48
N GLU A 337 49.05 -95.87 23.63
CA GLU A 337 49.20 -96.63 24.88
C GLU A 337 48.72 -98.08 24.74
N PHE A 338 47.54 -98.30 24.13
CA PHE A 338 47.01 -99.64 23.85
C PHE A 338 47.91 -100.41 22.89
N GLN A 339 48.37 -99.79 21.80
CA GLN A 339 49.24 -100.41 20.81
C GLN A 339 50.62 -100.74 21.40
N THR A 340 51.16 -99.86 22.24
CA THR A 340 52.40 -100.11 23.03
C THR A 340 52.21 -101.29 23.98
N THR A 341 51.06 -101.35 24.67
CA THR A 341 50.73 -102.44 25.62
C THR A 341 50.51 -103.76 24.89
N LEU A 342 49.85 -103.73 23.73
CA LEU A 342 49.61 -104.89 22.88
C LEU A 342 50.90 -105.41 22.25
N SER A 343 51.83 -104.54 21.82
CA SER A 343 53.17 -104.94 21.40
C SER A 343 53.92 -105.64 22.53
N LYS A 344 54.00 -105.03 23.72
CA LYS A 344 54.62 -105.64 24.91
C LYS A 344 53.98 -106.98 25.28
N SER A 345 52.66 -107.09 25.19
CA SER A 345 51.94 -108.35 25.41
C SER A 345 52.33 -109.41 24.37
N ASN A 346 52.41 -109.02 23.09
CA ASN A 346 52.81 -109.92 22.01
C ASN A 346 54.28 -110.39 22.16
N ASP A 347 55.18 -109.51 22.62
CA ASP A 347 56.56 -109.85 22.97
C ASP A 347 56.63 -110.86 24.13
N VAL A 348 55.79 -110.68 25.16
CA VAL A 348 55.65 -111.61 26.28
C VAL A 348 55.04 -112.95 25.83
N TYR A 349 54.06 -112.95 24.93
CA TYR A 349 53.54 -114.18 24.32
C TYR A 349 54.62 -114.91 23.50
N ALA A 350 55.46 -114.17 22.76
CA ALA A 350 56.57 -114.73 22.00
C ALA A 350 57.66 -115.31 22.92
N SER A 351 57.99 -114.65 24.04
CA SER A 351 58.94 -115.19 25.03
C SER A 351 58.38 -116.43 25.73
N PHE A 352 57.13 -116.42 26.18
CA PHE A 352 56.46 -117.60 26.74
C PHE A 352 56.40 -118.76 25.76
N LYS A 353 56.07 -118.52 24.48
CA LYS A 353 56.08 -119.57 23.45
C LYS A 353 57.48 -120.17 23.28
N ASN A 354 58.52 -119.34 23.23
CA ASN A 354 59.90 -119.79 23.15
C ASN A 354 60.34 -120.58 24.39
N GLU A 355 59.91 -120.20 25.59
CA GLU A 355 60.15 -120.94 26.83
C GLU A 355 59.39 -122.26 26.86
N MET A 356 58.13 -122.28 26.42
CA MET A 356 57.33 -123.50 26.32
C MET A 356 57.98 -124.49 25.33
N GLU A 357 58.46 -124.02 24.18
CA GLU A 357 59.22 -124.85 23.24
C GLU A 357 60.52 -125.38 23.85
N LYS A 358 61.29 -124.55 24.57
CA LYS A 358 62.49 -125.00 25.31
C LYS A 358 62.13 -126.05 26.36
N MET A 359 61.01 -125.89 27.07
CA MET A 359 60.52 -126.84 28.06
C MET A 359 60.06 -128.15 27.41
N THR A 360 59.31 -128.12 26.31
CA THR A 360 58.96 -129.31 25.52
C THR A 360 60.20 -130.02 24.97
N LYS A 361 61.22 -129.28 24.51
CA LYS A 361 62.51 -129.84 24.07
C LYS A 361 63.26 -130.53 25.23
N LYS A 362 63.28 -129.93 26.43
CA LYS A 362 63.82 -130.56 27.65
C LYS A 362 63.04 -131.82 28.06
N MET A 363 61.71 -131.76 28.05
CA MET A 363 60.83 -132.88 28.39
C MET A 363 61.04 -134.06 27.44
N LYS A 364 61.06 -133.83 26.12
CA LYS A 364 61.40 -134.85 25.12
C LYS A 364 62.82 -135.43 25.26
N LYS A 365 63.76 -134.71 25.87
CA LYS A 365 65.10 -135.23 26.18
C LYS A 365 65.05 -136.13 27.41
N LEU A 366 64.38 -135.71 28.49
CA LEU A 366 64.18 -136.51 29.70
C LEU A 366 63.38 -137.80 29.42
N ASP A 367 62.36 -137.77 28.57
CA ASP A 367 61.62 -138.99 28.15
C ASP A 367 62.53 -140.00 27.43
N LYS A 368 63.44 -139.51 26.56
CA LYS A 368 64.43 -140.37 25.89
C LYS A 368 65.43 -140.97 26.87
N GLU A 369 65.95 -140.16 27.79
CA GLU A 369 66.87 -140.62 28.84
C GLU A 369 66.19 -141.64 29.77
N SER A 370 64.93 -141.39 30.17
CA SER A 370 64.10 -142.30 30.96
C SER A 370 63.87 -143.64 30.25
N ASN A 371 63.50 -143.63 28.96
CA ASN A 371 63.36 -144.86 28.18
C ASN A 371 64.69 -145.62 28.04
N VAL A 372 65.82 -144.94 27.84
CA VAL A 372 67.14 -145.59 27.79
C VAL A 372 67.49 -146.26 29.13
N TRP A 373 67.20 -145.62 30.26
CA TRP A 373 67.38 -146.21 31.58
C TRP A 373 66.45 -147.42 31.80
N LYS A 374 65.19 -147.33 31.35
CA LYS A 374 64.22 -148.43 31.40
C LYS A 374 64.70 -149.63 30.58
N THR A 375 65.08 -149.44 29.31
CA THR A 375 65.58 -150.53 28.46
C THR A 375 66.88 -151.14 28.99
N ARG A 376 67.78 -150.35 29.59
CA ARG A 376 68.95 -150.87 30.29
C ARG A 376 68.55 -151.77 31.46
N PHE A 377 67.66 -151.29 32.33
CA PHE A 377 67.18 -152.06 33.48
C PHE A 377 66.52 -153.38 33.08
N GLU A 378 65.65 -153.35 32.06
CA GLU A 378 65.02 -154.54 31.48
C GLU A 378 66.06 -155.53 30.92
N SER A 379 67.09 -155.04 30.22
CA SER A 379 68.19 -155.87 29.72
C SER A 379 68.98 -156.55 30.84
N THR A 380 69.36 -155.82 31.90
CA THR A 380 70.14 -156.40 33.00
C THR A 380 69.35 -157.45 33.77
N ASN A 381 68.06 -157.19 34.01
CA ASN A 381 67.15 -158.18 34.62
C ASN A 381 67.02 -159.43 33.75
N LYS A 382 66.96 -159.31 32.42
CA LYS A 382 66.88 -160.47 31.53
C LYS A 382 68.13 -161.35 31.65
N THR A 383 69.33 -160.78 31.60
CA THR A 383 70.58 -161.54 31.83
C THR A 383 70.65 -162.16 33.22
N LEU A 384 70.10 -161.50 34.25
CA LEU A 384 70.03 -162.05 35.60
C LEU A 384 69.10 -163.27 35.67
N SER A 385 67.95 -163.24 35.01
CA SER A 385 67.06 -164.40 34.88
C SER A 385 67.74 -165.56 34.13
N GLU A 386 68.41 -165.28 33.00
CA GLU A 386 69.13 -166.30 32.22
C GLU A 386 70.24 -166.98 33.06
N MET A 387 70.97 -166.24 33.91
CA MET A 387 71.95 -166.81 34.86
C MET A 387 71.32 -167.67 35.96
N ILE A 388 70.12 -167.34 36.45
CA ILE A 388 69.40 -168.13 37.46
C ILE A 388 68.91 -169.47 36.87
N GLU A 389 68.44 -169.45 35.62
CA GLU A 389 68.08 -170.67 34.87
C GLU A 389 69.28 -171.58 34.61
N GLU A 390 70.45 -171.00 34.29
CA GLU A 390 71.65 -171.78 34.02
C GLU A 390 72.22 -172.43 35.30
N ARG A 391 72.18 -171.72 36.44
CA ARG A 391 72.52 -172.28 37.76
C ARG A 391 71.63 -173.47 38.12
N THR A 392 70.30 -173.32 38.04
CA THR A 392 69.36 -174.39 38.41
C THR A 392 69.50 -175.61 37.48
N ARG A 393 69.83 -175.40 36.20
CA ARG A 393 70.16 -176.49 35.26
C ARG A 393 71.40 -177.28 35.73
N LYS A 394 72.42 -176.61 36.27
CA LYS A 394 73.65 -177.24 36.79
C LYS A 394 73.45 -177.97 38.12
N GLU A 395 72.62 -177.45 39.02
CA GLU A 395 72.26 -178.15 40.27
C GLU A 395 71.59 -179.51 39.98
N ASN A 396 70.65 -179.56 39.02
CA ASN A 396 69.99 -180.80 38.59
C ASN A 396 70.95 -181.83 37.95
N GLU A 397 71.94 -181.38 37.16
CA GLU A 397 73.00 -182.26 36.63
C GLU A 397 73.83 -182.88 37.77
N TYR A 398 74.12 -182.10 38.82
CA TYR A 398 74.94 -182.54 39.95
C TYR A 398 74.25 -183.62 40.79
N GLU A 399 72.95 -183.45 41.10
CA GLU A 399 72.15 -184.49 41.76
C GLU A 399 72.14 -185.82 40.99
N MET A 400 72.06 -185.75 39.65
CA MET A 400 72.10 -186.92 38.78
C MET A 400 73.42 -187.71 38.89
N PHE A 401 74.55 -187.03 39.10
CA PHE A 401 75.84 -187.67 39.35
C PHE A 401 75.92 -188.31 40.74
N VAL A 402 75.40 -187.64 41.78
CA VAL A 402 75.37 -188.18 43.15
C VAL A 402 74.61 -189.52 43.19
N VAL A 403 73.43 -189.59 42.55
CA VAL A 403 72.63 -190.83 42.47
C VAL A 403 73.37 -191.97 41.73
N LYS A 404 74.17 -191.65 40.71
CA LYS A 404 74.99 -192.65 40.00
C LYS A 404 76.14 -193.18 40.87
N ILE A 405 76.81 -192.32 41.61
CA ILE A 405 77.95 -192.70 42.48
C ILE A 405 77.48 -193.64 43.60
N ASP A 406 76.40 -193.29 44.31
CA ASP A 406 75.84 -194.13 45.38
C ASP A 406 75.41 -195.53 44.88
N LYS A 407 74.91 -195.62 43.64
CA LYS A 407 74.53 -196.90 43.02
C LYS A 407 75.74 -197.78 42.65
N LEU A 408 76.87 -197.17 42.28
CA LEU A 408 78.14 -197.86 42.03
C LEU A 408 78.82 -198.31 43.32
N GLU A 409 78.77 -197.50 44.39
CA GLU A 409 79.26 -197.88 45.71
C GLU A 409 78.53 -199.11 46.26
N ARG A 410 77.20 -199.14 46.15
CA ARG A 410 76.39 -200.29 46.59
C ARG A 410 76.78 -201.59 45.87
N LEU A 411 77.13 -201.52 44.58
CA LEU A 411 77.63 -202.68 43.82
C LEU A 411 79.02 -203.16 44.31
N CYS A 412 79.93 -202.22 44.57
CA CYS A 412 81.28 -202.55 45.06
C CYS A 412 81.27 -203.21 46.45
N ARG A 413 80.37 -202.79 47.35
CA ARG A 413 80.22 -203.40 48.68
C ARG A 413 79.73 -204.85 48.58
N ALA A 414 78.72 -205.12 47.74
CA ALA A 414 78.19 -206.48 47.52
C ALA A 414 79.26 -207.45 46.97
N LEU A 415 80.06 -207.01 45.99
CA LEU A 415 81.14 -207.83 45.41
C LEU A 415 82.29 -208.10 46.39
N GLN A 416 82.53 -207.21 47.37
CA GLN A 416 83.54 -207.45 48.41
C GLN A 416 83.08 -208.50 49.44
N ASP A 417 81.80 -208.53 49.79
CA ASP A 417 81.27 -209.51 50.75
C ASP A 417 81.26 -210.94 50.18
N GLU A 418 80.89 -211.13 48.91
CA GLU A 418 81.02 -212.45 48.24
C GLU A 418 82.47 -212.96 48.26
N ARG A 419 83.44 -212.08 47.97
CA ARG A 419 84.88 -212.40 48.03
C ARG A 419 85.28 -212.86 49.43
N LYS A 420 84.77 -212.20 50.48
CA LYS A 420 85.03 -212.52 51.90
C LYS A 420 84.51 -213.91 52.30
N ILE A 421 83.33 -214.27 51.80
CA ILE A 421 82.70 -215.58 52.04
C ILE A 421 83.49 -216.70 51.34
N LEU A 422 83.95 -216.48 50.10
CA LEU A 422 84.75 -217.44 49.34
C LEU A 422 86.11 -217.74 49.99
N TYR A 423 86.83 -216.72 50.47
CA TYR A 423 88.09 -216.91 51.20
C TYR A 423 87.92 -217.75 52.48
N SER A 424 86.78 -217.62 53.15
CA SER A 424 86.50 -218.37 54.39
C SER A 424 86.34 -219.88 54.12
N LYS A 425 85.69 -220.26 53.00
CA LYS A 425 85.56 -221.67 52.59
C LYS A 425 86.91 -222.31 52.21
N ILE A 426 87.80 -221.56 51.56
CA ILE A 426 89.14 -222.05 51.16
C ILE A 426 90.03 -222.35 52.38
N LYS A 427 89.90 -221.58 53.47
CA LYS A 427 90.76 -221.73 54.65
C LYS A 427 90.47 -223.01 55.44
N GLY A 428 89.21 -223.47 55.47
CA GLY A 428 88.80 -224.67 56.23
C GLY A 428 89.28 -226.01 55.64
N ILE A 429 89.57 -226.07 54.34
CA ILE A 429 89.99 -227.33 53.67
C ILE A 429 91.46 -227.68 54.01
N ARG A 430 92.33 -226.68 54.22
CA ARG A 430 93.79 -226.88 54.39
C ARG A 430 94.25 -227.41 55.76
N GLN A 431 93.35 -227.62 56.72
CA GLN A 431 93.71 -228.03 58.10
C GLN A 431 93.28 -229.46 58.48
N LYS A 432 92.73 -230.25 57.55
CA LYS A 432 92.28 -231.63 57.81
C LYS A 432 93.25 -232.74 57.36
N GLU A 433 94.43 -232.41 56.82
CA GLU A 433 95.26 -233.37 56.06
C GLU A 433 96.58 -233.83 56.71
N ILE A 434 96.88 -233.43 57.96
CA ILE A 434 98.15 -233.81 58.63
C ILE A 434 97.91 -234.45 60.01
N TYR A 435 97.25 -235.61 59.99
CA TYR A 435 97.34 -236.66 61.02
C TYR A 435 97.35 -238.03 60.30
N CYS A 436 98.31 -238.90 60.65
CA CYS A 436 98.26 -240.39 60.52
C CYS A 436 98.78 -241.20 59.28
N VAL A 437 99.82 -240.81 58.53
CA VAL A 437 100.56 -241.73 57.62
C VAL A 437 102.06 -241.35 57.53
N LEU A 438 103.09 -242.21 57.61
CA LEU A 438 103.34 -243.50 58.31
C LEU A 438 104.87 -243.79 58.24
N LEU A 439 105.39 -244.70 59.08
CA LEU A 439 106.82 -245.04 59.15
C LEU A 439 107.30 -246.03 58.04
N LYS A 440 108.50 -245.80 57.49
CA LYS A 440 109.48 -246.74 56.86
C LYS A 440 109.24 -247.41 55.47
N ARG A 441 110.05 -246.97 54.49
CA ARG A 441 111.05 -247.74 53.68
C ARG A 441 111.80 -246.73 52.77
N HIS A 442 113.10 -246.44 52.83
CA HIS A 442 114.39 -247.18 52.89
C HIS A 442 114.93 -247.64 51.51
N CYS A 443 116.16 -247.18 51.17
CA CYS A 443 116.94 -247.34 49.92
C CYS A 443 116.34 -246.65 48.67
N ILE A 444 117.06 -245.90 47.80
CA ILE A 444 118.49 -245.76 47.44
C ILE A 444 118.74 -244.24 47.15
N GLN A 445 119.57 -243.44 47.88
CA GLN A 445 121.04 -243.20 47.80
C GLN A 445 121.57 -242.82 46.38
N GLU A 446 122.45 -241.83 46.13
CA GLU A 446 123.34 -241.02 47.00
C GLU A 446 123.89 -239.74 46.28
N THR A 447 124.52 -238.83 47.04
CA THR A 447 125.51 -237.78 46.62
C THR A 447 125.16 -236.55 45.73
N SER A 448 125.48 -235.36 46.28
CA SER A 448 126.11 -234.16 45.65
C SER A 448 125.38 -233.28 44.59
N ARG A 449 125.63 -231.96 44.44
CA ARG A 449 126.21 -230.87 45.30
C ARG A 449 126.13 -229.51 44.55
N ALA A 450 126.09 -228.38 45.29
CA ALA A 450 126.44 -227.00 44.84
C ALA A 450 125.49 -226.29 43.82
N LYS A 451 125.32 -224.95 43.81
CA LYS A 451 125.83 -223.81 44.64
C LYS A 451 124.90 -222.59 44.52
N CYS A 452 124.85 -221.77 45.60
CA CYS A 452 124.84 -220.28 45.71
C CYS A 452 124.26 -219.37 44.58
N GLY A 453 123.63 -218.21 44.86
CA GLY A 453 123.27 -217.58 46.15
C GLY A 453 123.08 -216.04 46.08
N LEU A 454 122.38 -215.49 47.09
CA LEU A 454 122.54 -214.16 47.72
C LEU A 454 122.19 -212.81 47.00
N THR A 455 121.33 -212.03 47.70
CA THR A 455 121.45 -210.56 48.04
C THR A 455 121.11 -209.47 46.99
N GLN A 456 120.65 -208.23 47.32
CA GLN A 456 120.35 -207.56 48.61
C GLN A 456 119.44 -206.29 48.48
N THR A 457 118.74 -205.94 49.57
CA THR A 457 118.46 -204.58 50.15
C THR A 457 117.60 -203.46 49.53
N ALA A 458 117.02 -202.69 50.47
CA ALA A 458 116.75 -201.23 50.52
C ALA A 458 115.41 -200.71 49.92
N THR A 459 114.45 -200.14 50.69
CA THR A 459 114.35 -198.77 51.31
C THR A 459 114.27 -197.62 50.28
N VAL A 460 113.56 -196.49 50.45
CA VAL A 460 113.02 -195.78 51.63
C VAL A 460 112.00 -194.68 51.20
N PHE A 461 111.06 -194.26 52.08
CA PHE A 461 110.29 -192.97 52.08
C PHE A 461 109.48 -192.61 50.80
N PHE A 462 108.50 -191.70 50.73
CA PHE A 462 107.68 -190.95 51.70
C PHE A 462 106.30 -190.73 51.00
N PHE A 463 105.26 -190.17 51.62
CA PHE A 463 105.19 -189.47 52.90
C PHE A 463 104.14 -190.14 53.80
#